data_AF-A0A660RZI9-F1
#
_entry.id   AF-A0A660RZI9-F1
#
_cell.length_a   1.000
_cell.length_b   1.000
_cell.length_c   1.000
_cell.angle_alpha   90.00
_cell.angle_beta   90.00
_cell.angle_gamma   90.00
#
_symmetry.space_group_name_H-M   'P 1'
#
loop_
_entity.id
_entity.type
_entity.pdbx_description
1 polymer ?
#
loop_
_entity_poly.entity_id
_entity_poly.type
_entity_poly.pdbx_seq_one_letter_code
_entity_poly.pdbx_strand_id
1 'polypeptide(L)'
;MNFSEWRELALEIKKIEDQHKRLYELLDLFYSGQKIGYSKEKLDKILDELIKLIIEHSFTEEALMERTGYPEFEKHKKEHEFI
;
A
#
# COMPACT_ATOMS: atom_id res chain seq x y z
N MET A 1 -4.25 13.46 -10.52
CA MET A 1 -4.64 13.06 -9.16
C MET A 1 -3.64 13.61 -8.18
N ASN A 2 -4.11 14.04 -7.03
CA ASN A 2 -3.28 14.37 -5.89
C ASN A 2 -3.65 13.36 -4.81
N PHE A 3 -2.81 12.37 -4.54
CA PHE A 3 -3.06 11.37 -3.50
C PHE A 3 -2.55 11.86 -2.13
N SER A 4 -1.96 13.06 -2.06
CA SER A 4 -1.36 13.62 -0.84
C SER A 4 -2.37 14.04 0.23
N GLU A 5 -3.67 14.00 -0.06
CA GLU A 5 -4.71 14.06 0.96
C GLU A 5 -4.92 12.66 1.56
N TRP A 6 -3.89 12.12 2.21
CA TRP A 6 -4.09 11.04 3.19
C TRP A 6 -4.96 11.61 4.32
N ARG A 7 -6.24 11.26 4.30
CA ARG A 7 -7.08 11.33 5.49
C ARG A 7 -6.82 10.03 6.21
N GLU A 8 -6.31 10.09 7.44
CA GLU A 8 -6.15 8.93 8.33
C GLU A 8 -7.27 7.94 8.04
N LEU A 9 -6.91 6.78 7.47
CA LEU A 9 -7.86 5.67 7.56
C LEU A 9 -7.97 5.46 9.06
N ALA A 10 -9.18 5.48 9.61
CA ALA A 10 -9.38 5.54 11.06
C ALA A 10 -9.04 4.21 11.76
N LEU A 11 -8.00 3.53 11.30
CA LEU A 11 -7.43 2.35 11.91
C LEU A 11 -6.49 2.84 13.02
N GLU A 12 -6.85 2.61 14.27
CA GLU A 12 -6.01 2.92 15.44
C GLU A 12 -4.77 1.98 15.54
N ILE A 13 -4.28 1.47 14.41
CA ILE A 13 -3.17 0.52 14.29
C ILE A 13 -2.02 1.22 13.57
N LYS A 14 -1.14 1.88 14.33
CA LYS A 14 -0.04 2.70 13.82
C LYS A 14 0.78 2.05 12.70
N LYS A 15 1.08 0.75 12.81
CA LYS A 15 1.88 0.05 11.79
C LYS A 15 1.18 0.01 10.42
N ILE A 16 -0.15 -0.17 10.41
CA ILE A 16 -0.96 -0.20 9.19
C ILE A 16 -1.04 1.20 8.59
N GLU A 17 -1.29 2.21 9.43
CA GLU A 17 -1.30 3.62 9.01
C GLU A 17 0.03 4.05 8.37
N ASP A 18 1.17 3.67 8.98
CA ASP A 18 2.50 3.97 8.44
C ASP A 18 2.71 3.30 7.06
N GLN A 19 2.23 2.06 6.87
CA GLN A 19 2.32 1.33 5.60
C GLN A 19 1.44 1.97 4.52
N HIS A 20 0.19 2.30 4.84
CA HIS A 20 -0.70 3.00 3.92
C HIS A 20 -0.12 4.35 3.52
N LYS A 21 0.30 5.18 4.47
CA LYS A 21 0.93 6.47 4.15
C LYS A 21 2.07 6.31 3.14
N ARG A 22 2.93 5.31 3.32
CA ARG A 22 4.03 5.03 2.39
C ARG A 22 3.55 4.56 1.01
N LEU A 23 2.48 3.77 0.93
CA LEU A 23 1.84 3.42 -0.35
C LEU A 23 1.36 4.67 -1.10
N TYR A 24 0.69 5.59 -0.40
CA TYR A 24 0.24 6.86 -0.99
C TYR A 24 1.42 7.74 -1.45
N GLU A 25 2.50 7.82 -0.67
CA GLU A 25 3.73 8.53 -1.05
C GLU A 25 4.34 7.97 -2.35
N LEU A 26 4.41 6.64 -2.50
CA LEU A 26 4.94 6.00 -3.70
C LEU A 26 4.02 6.21 -4.92
N LEU A 27 2.71 6.17 -4.74
CA LEU A 27 1.73 6.47 -5.78
C LEU A 27 1.85 7.92 -6.28
N ASP A 28 1.97 8.88 -5.36
CA ASP A 28 2.20 10.29 -5.70
C ASP A 28 3.54 10.49 -6.41
N LEU A 29 4.60 9.82 -5.95
CA LEU A 29 5.92 9.88 -6.58
C LEU A 29 5.87 9.31 -8.01
N PHE A 30 5.19 8.20 -8.22
CA PHE A 30 5.01 7.61 -9.55
C PHE A 30 4.25 8.58 -10.47
N TYR A 31 3.11 9.09 -10.01
CA TYR A 31 2.25 9.96 -10.82
C TYR A 31 2.90 11.31 -11.13
N SER A 32 3.58 11.92 -10.16
CA SER A 32 4.36 13.14 -10.37
C SER A 32 5.56 12.89 -11.30
N GLY A 33 6.25 11.77 -11.13
CA GLY A 33 7.34 11.32 -11.99
C GLY A 33 6.93 11.19 -13.45
N GLN A 34 5.75 10.63 -13.72
CA GLN A 34 5.19 10.57 -15.07
C GLN A 34 4.98 11.98 -15.66
N LYS A 35 4.44 12.92 -14.87
CA LYS A 35 4.17 14.29 -15.32
C LYS A 35 5.44 15.09 -15.66
N ILE A 36 6.49 14.90 -14.88
CA ILE A 36 7.76 15.65 -15.05
C ILE A 36 8.77 14.93 -15.95
N GLY A 37 8.38 13.79 -16.54
CA GLY A 37 9.19 13.09 -17.53
C GLY A 37 10.32 12.25 -16.96
N TYR A 38 10.09 11.55 -15.84
CA TYR A 38 11.03 10.55 -15.36
C TYR A 38 11.31 9.48 -16.42
N SER A 39 12.56 9.00 -16.45
CA SER A 39 12.93 7.89 -17.31
C SER A 39 12.13 6.64 -16.96
N LYS A 40 11.94 5.78 -17.95
CA LYS A 40 11.28 4.47 -17.75
C LYS A 40 11.91 3.70 -16.59
N GLU A 41 13.24 3.61 -16.55
CA GLU A 41 13.96 2.90 -15.48
C GLU A 41 13.63 3.45 -14.09
N LYS A 42 13.48 4.77 -13.95
CA LYS A 42 13.12 5.38 -12.67
C LYS A 42 11.68 5.08 -12.28
N LEU A 43 10.76 5.10 -13.25
CA LEU A 43 9.37 4.73 -13.02
C LEU A 43 9.22 3.25 -12.66
N ASP A 44 9.96 2.37 -13.35
CA ASP A 44 9.99 0.92 -13.07
C ASP A 44 10.45 0.66 -11.63
N LYS A 45 11.51 1.34 -11.16
CA LYS A 45 11.97 1.23 -9.76
C LYS A 45 10.91 1.66 -8.73
N ILE A 46 10.16 2.71 -9.02
CA ILE A 46 9.08 3.17 -8.13
C ILE A 46 7.94 2.13 -8.09
N LEU A 47 7.60 1.53 -9.23
CA LEU A 47 6.61 0.46 -9.30
C LEU A 47 7.06 -0.80 -8.56
N ASP A 48 8.33 -1.19 -8.69
CA ASP A 48 8.90 -2.32 -7.96
C ASP A 48 8.81 -2.10 -6.45
N GLU A 49 9.14 -0.89 -5.97
CA GLU A 49 8.98 -0.51 -4.56
C GLU A 49 7.51 -0.54 -4.11
N LEU A 50 6.60 -0.08 -4.95
CA LEU A 50 5.16 -0.07 -4.66
C LEU A 50 4.62 -1.51 -4.53
N ILE A 51 4.91 -2.37 -5.50
CA ILE A 51 4.47 -3.79 -5.50
C ILE A 51 5.00 -4.49 -4.25
N LYS A 52 6.29 -4.32 -3.96
CA LYS A 52 6.90 -4.90 -2.75
C LYS A 52 6.18 -4.45 -1.48
N LEU A 53 5.87 -3.17 -1.36
CA LEU A 53 5.19 -2.65 -0.19
C LEU A 53 3.74 -3.14 -0.07
N ILE A 54 3.02 -3.30 -1.19
CA ILE A 54 1.67 -3.88 -1.20
C ILE A 54 1.71 -5.31 -0.66
N ILE A 55 2.64 -6.14 -1.13
CA ILE A 55 2.83 -7.52 -0.64
C ILE A 55 3.12 -7.53 0.87
N GLU A 56 4.07 -6.71 1.34
CA GLU A 56 4.44 -6.63 2.75
C GLU A 56 3.28 -6.13 3.64
N HIS A 57 2.48 -5.21 3.13
CA HIS A 57 1.29 -4.68 3.78
C HIS A 57 0.22 -5.76 3.93
N SER A 58 -0.12 -6.46 2.86
CA SER A 58 -1.10 -7.56 2.87
C SER A 58 -0.72 -8.65 3.88
N PHE A 59 0.54 -9.08 3.92
CA PHE A 59 1.01 -10.02 4.94
C PHE A 59 0.89 -9.48 6.37
N THR A 60 1.11 -8.17 6.56
CA THR A 60 0.99 -7.54 7.88
C THR A 60 -0.46 -7.53 8.36
N GLU A 61 -1.41 -7.20 7.49
CA GLU A 61 -2.84 -7.24 7.79
C GLU A 61 -3.30 -8.67 8.08
N GLU A 62 -2.95 -9.63 7.21
CA GLU A 62 -3.34 -11.03 7.36
C GLU A 62 -2.83 -11.63 8.67
N ALA A 63 -1.55 -11.42 9.01
CA ALA A 63 -0.99 -11.91 10.27
C ALA A 63 -1.67 -11.28 11.50
N LEU A 64 -2.09 -10.01 11.40
CA LEU A 64 -2.83 -9.35 12.48
C LEU A 64 -4.25 -9.91 12.61
N MET A 65 -4.96 -10.01 11.49
CA MET A 65 -6.34 -10.52 11.41
C MET A 65 -6.44 -11.97 11.89
N GLU A 66 -5.52 -12.84 11.47
CA GLU A 66 -5.46 -14.23 11.89
C GLU A 66 -5.23 -14.32 13.41
N ARG A 67 -4.26 -13.57 13.95
CA ARG A 67 -3.93 -13.58 15.38
C ARG A 67 -5.06 -13.06 16.26
N THR A 68 -5.85 -12.10 15.79
CA THR A 68 -6.96 -11.51 16.56
C THR A 68 -8.30 -12.21 16.31
N GLY A 69 -8.35 -13.16 15.38
CA GLY A 69 -9.59 -13.86 15.02
C GLY A 69 -10.59 -12.94 14.31
N TYR A 70 -10.10 -12.04 13.45
CA TYR A 70 -10.95 -11.10 12.72
C TYR A 70 -12.02 -11.84 11.88
N PRO A 71 -13.32 -11.56 12.08
CA PRO A 71 -14.40 -12.35 11.49
C PRO A 71 -14.40 -12.42 9.96
N GLU A 72 -13.89 -11.39 9.28
CA GLU A 72 -13.86 -11.33 7.81
C GLU A 72 -12.49 -11.69 7.21
N PHE A 73 -11.58 -12.29 7.98
CA PHE A 73 -10.22 -12.63 7.54
C PHE A 73 -10.18 -13.36 6.19
N GLU A 74 -10.95 -14.44 6.03
CA GLU A 74 -10.96 -15.24 4.80
C GLU A 74 -11.49 -14.47 3.58
N LYS A 75 -12.36 -13.49 3.80
CA LYS A 75 -12.88 -12.64 2.73
C LYS A 75 -11.84 -11.59 2.34
N HIS A 76 -11.23 -10.93 3.33
CA HIS A 76 -10.17 -9.94 3.11
C HIS A 76 -8.96 -10.57 2.41
N LYS A 77 -8.52 -11.76 2.86
CA LYS A 77 -7.40 -12.49 2.25
C LYS A 77 -7.63 -12.80 0.76
N LYS A 78 -8.87 -13.05 0.34
CA LYS A 78 -9.20 -13.25 -1.08
C LYS A 78 -9.03 -11.99 -1.92
N GLU A 79 -9.20 -10.81 -1.32
CA GLU A 79 -8.93 -9.54 -2.00
C GLU A 79 -7.42 -9.38 -2.27
N HIS A 80 -6.57 -10.05 -1.49
CA HIS A 80 -5.12 -10.08 -1.66
C HIS A 80 -4.60 -11.17 -2.61
N GLU A 81 -5.42 -12.11 -3.09
CA GLU A 81 -4.94 -13.23 -3.93
C GLU A 81 -4.31 -12.79 -5.27
N PHE A 82 -4.59 -11.56 -5.71
CA PHE A 82 -4.07 -10.99 -6.96
C PHE A 82 -2.78 -10.18 -6.79
N ILE A 83 -2.23 -10.15 -5.56
CA ILE A 83 -1.01 -9.44 -5.17
C ILE A 83 0.18 -10.41 -5.22
#